data_AF-A0A8C1IMS3-F1
#
_entry.id   AF-A0A8C1IMS3-F1
#
_cell.length_a   1.000
_cell.length_b   1.000
_cell.length_c   1.000
_cell.angle_alpha   90.00
_cell.angle_beta   90.00
_cell.angle_gamma   90.00
#
_symmetry.space_group_name_H-M   'P 1'
#
loop_
_entity.id
_entity.type
_entity.pdbx_description
1 polymer ?
#
loop_
_entity_poly.entity_id
_entity_poly.type
_entity_poly.pdbx_seq_one_letter_code
_entity_poly.pdbx_strand_id
1 'polypeptide(L)'
;LDDSNICLLCSGGWCRGVLRRMEISAGFRYYFQHPWSRLLVAYLVTFFNFLVFAEDPVSHSQTEAHMMVVGNCFSFVVSKYPGGGWNVLKVLMWILAIITGLIAGKFLFHRRLFGRVLRLKMFREDHGSWMTMFFSTILSLFIFSHIYNFILLMSGRMRPHMVTEYMGIRNESFMKMVAVGTWMGDFVTATVLVSLTSVVVLVISTDWISWDNLNRGFLPSHEVSRAFLASFILVFDLLIIMQDWEFPHFMGDLDMNLPGLSTTQLKIKLPVGKRIFKDEYHIHITGKWFNYGIIFMVLILDLNMWKNQIFYKPYEYGQYVGPGEKIYTVEDPETLRNFNRSTLTWEWRSTNTDPLTNQTYVQRDMFLHTILHCAQTF
;
A
#
# COMPACT_ATOMS: atom_id res chain seq x y z
N LEU A 1 -20.25 -23.81 -43.08
CA LEU A 1 -21.58 -23.40 -42.60
C LEU A 1 -21.37 -22.18 -41.70
N ASP A 2 -20.66 -21.15 -42.19
CA ASP A 2 -21.10 -20.11 -43.14
C ASP A 2 -21.81 -18.99 -42.37
N ASP A 3 -21.00 -18.04 -41.87
CA ASP A 3 -21.36 -16.85 -41.07
C ASP A 3 -22.14 -15.78 -41.86
N SER A 4 -22.65 -16.13 -43.04
CA SER A 4 -23.29 -15.22 -44.00
C SER A 4 -24.81 -15.06 -43.78
N ASN A 5 -25.44 -15.82 -42.87
CA ASN A 5 -26.91 -15.88 -42.77
C ASN A 5 -27.56 -15.20 -41.54
N ILE A 6 -26.83 -14.47 -40.70
CA ILE A 6 -27.44 -13.72 -39.57
C ILE A 6 -27.72 -12.25 -39.93
N CYS A 7 -27.28 -11.76 -41.10
CA CYS A 7 -27.40 -10.34 -41.46
C CYS A 7 -28.66 -9.94 -42.26
N LEU A 8 -29.62 -10.84 -42.53
CA LEU A 8 -30.70 -10.55 -43.49
C LEU A 8 -32.07 -10.17 -42.90
N LEU A 9 -32.21 -9.97 -41.58
CA LEU A 9 -33.54 -9.74 -40.98
C LEU A 9 -33.69 -8.54 -40.02
N CYS A 10 -32.89 -7.48 -40.16
CA CYS A 10 -33.16 -6.21 -39.44
C CYS A 10 -32.78 -4.97 -40.27
N SER A 11 -33.64 -4.60 -41.22
CA SER A 11 -33.64 -3.27 -41.85
C SER A 11 -34.22 -2.26 -40.86
N GLY A 12 -33.35 -1.61 -40.09
CA GLY A 12 -33.74 -0.51 -39.21
C GLY A 12 -32.51 0.22 -38.69
N GLY A 13 -32.52 1.56 -38.68
CA GLY A 13 -31.41 2.42 -38.25
C GLY A 13 -30.85 2.11 -36.86
N TRP A 14 -31.57 1.33 -36.07
CA TRP A 14 -31.16 0.79 -34.77
C TRP A 14 -29.95 -0.17 -34.87
N CYS A 15 -29.92 -1.09 -35.84
CA CYS A 15 -28.77 -1.99 -36.03
C CYS A 15 -27.52 -1.22 -36.47
N ARG A 16 -27.67 -0.20 -37.32
CA ARG A 16 -26.55 0.62 -37.80
C ARG A 16 -25.96 1.49 -36.68
N GLY A 17 -26.80 1.99 -35.76
CA GLY A 17 -26.36 2.67 -34.54
C GLY A 17 -25.65 1.76 -33.55
N VAL A 18 -26.12 0.52 -33.39
CA VAL A 18 -25.48 -0.49 -32.54
C VAL A 18 -24.13 -0.94 -33.11
N LEU A 19 -24.04 -1.19 -34.42
CA LEU A 19 -22.80 -1.56 -35.10
C LEU A 19 -21.75 -0.44 -35.02
N ARG A 20 -22.17 0.81 -35.27
CA ARG A 20 -21.30 1.98 -35.16
C ARG A 20 -20.84 2.21 -33.72
N ARG A 21 -21.69 1.96 -32.72
CA ARG A 21 -21.31 1.99 -31.30
C ARG A 21 -20.31 0.88 -30.94
N MET A 22 -20.45 -0.31 -31.53
CA MET A 22 -19.51 -1.42 -31.34
C MET A 22 -18.15 -1.14 -32.02
N GLU A 23 -18.13 -0.58 -33.23
CA GLU A 23 -16.87 -0.17 -33.89
C GLU A 23 -16.17 0.98 -33.15
N ILE A 24 -16.92 1.98 -32.69
CA ILE A 24 -16.36 3.08 -31.88
C ILE A 24 -15.80 2.52 -30.56
N SER A 25 -16.48 1.55 -29.93
CA SER A 25 -15.96 0.94 -28.69
C SER A 25 -14.72 0.07 -28.95
N ALA A 26 -14.66 -0.64 -30.07
CA ALA A 26 -13.50 -1.44 -30.47
C ALA A 26 -12.30 -0.55 -30.82
N GLY A 27 -12.52 0.53 -31.58
CA GLY A 27 -11.48 1.52 -31.90
C GLY A 27 -10.99 2.26 -30.65
N PHE A 28 -11.91 2.73 -29.79
CA PHE A 28 -11.55 3.38 -28.52
C PHE A 28 -10.75 2.43 -27.62
N ARG A 29 -11.18 1.17 -27.48
CA ARG A 29 -10.48 0.17 -26.67
C ARG A 29 -9.08 -0.12 -27.20
N TYR A 30 -8.92 -0.19 -28.53
CA TYR A 30 -7.61 -0.35 -29.16
C TYR A 30 -6.66 0.82 -28.84
N TYR A 31 -7.12 2.07 -28.99
CA TYR A 31 -6.29 3.24 -28.66
C TYR A 31 -6.01 3.36 -27.16
N PHE A 32 -7.00 3.06 -26.32
CA PHE A 32 -6.88 3.14 -24.86
C PHE A 32 -5.90 2.10 -24.31
N GLN A 33 -5.94 0.87 -24.83
CA GLN A 33 -5.05 -0.24 -24.44
C GLN A 33 -3.74 -0.24 -25.24
N HIS A 34 -3.49 0.76 -26.09
CA HIS A 34 -2.30 0.81 -26.91
C HIS A 34 -1.02 0.89 -26.04
N PRO A 35 0.08 0.19 -26.38
CA PRO A 35 1.33 0.22 -25.60
C PRO A 35 1.87 1.63 -25.31
N TRP A 36 1.78 2.55 -26.28
CA TRP A 36 2.14 3.97 -26.10
C TRP A 36 1.28 4.69 -25.05
N SER A 37 -0.03 4.43 -25.02
CA SER A 37 -0.94 4.99 -24.01
C SER A 37 -0.59 4.47 -22.62
N ARG A 38 -0.31 3.17 -22.50
CA ARG A 38 0.11 2.54 -21.23
C ARG A 38 1.44 3.11 -20.71
N LEU A 39 2.42 3.29 -21.59
CA LEU A 39 3.70 3.90 -21.24
C LEU A 39 3.50 5.34 -20.75
N LEU A 40 2.69 6.13 -21.45
CA LEU A 40 2.38 7.50 -21.04
C LEU A 40 1.76 7.55 -19.64
N VAL A 41 0.75 6.71 -19.37
CA VAL A 41 0.10 6.63 -18.04
C VAL A 41 1.11 6.20 -16.98
N ALA A 42 1.94 5.20 -17.24
CA ALA A 42 2.98 4.75 -16.30
C ALA A 42 3.98 5.87 -15.98
N TYR A 43 4.50 6.59 -16.98
CA TYR A 43 5.40 7.72 -16.74
C TYR A 43 4.75 8.86 -15.95
N LEU A 44 3.48 9.16 -16.22
CA LEU A 44 2.73 10.16 -15.47
C LEU A 44 2.57 9.73 -14.01
N VAL A 45 2.21 8.46 -13.74
CA VAL A 45 2.12 7.92 -12.38
C VAL A 45 3.44 8.04 -11.65
N THR A 46 4.54 7.59 -12.25
CA THR A 46 5.86 7.68 -11.62
C THR A 46 6.23 9.13 -11.29
N PHE A 47 5.93 10.07 -12.19
CA PHE A 47 6.16 11.50 -11.96
C PHE A 47 5.29 12.07 -10.83
N PHE A 48 3.99 11.75 -10.79
CA PHE A 48 3.10 12.24 -9.74
C PHE A 48 3.39 11.60 -8.38
N ASN A 49 3.77 10.31 -8.35
CA ASN A 49 4.23 9.64 -7.13
C ASN A 49 5.47 10.33 -6.54
N PHE A 50 6.42 10.73 -7.39
CA PHE A 50 7.56 11.53 -6.96
C PHE A 50 7.14 12.90 -6.40
N LEU A 51 6.21 13.57 -7.07
CA LEU A 51 5.72 14.89 -6.66
C LEU A 51 5.01 14.81 -5.29
N VAL A 52 4.15 13.81 -5.07
CA VAL A 52 3.52 13.59 -3.77
C VAL A 52 4.56 13.29 -2.70
N PHE A 53 5.54 12.43 -2.97
CA PHE A 53 6.58 12.12 -2.00
C PHE A 53 7.34 13.37 -1.54
N ALA A 54 7.63 14.30 -2.45
CA ALA A 54 8.32 15.55 -2.13
C ALA A 54 7.43 16.60 -1.43
N GLU A 55 6.11 16.50 -1.57
CA GLU A 55 5.13 17.47 -1.05
C GLU A 55 4.47 17.02 0.28
N ASP A 56 4.45 15.72 0.54
CA ASP A 56 3.77 15.14 1.70
C ASP A 56 4.51 15.46 3.01
N PRO A 57 3.92 16.23 3.94
CA PRO A 57 4.54 16.50 5.24
C PRO A 57 4.70 15.22 6.09
N VAL A 58 3.91 14.17 5.87
CA VAL A 58 4.02 12.90 6.62
C VAL A 58 5.35 12.20 6.33
N SER A 59 5.94 12.39 5.15
CA SER A 59 7.23 11.82 4.78
C SER A 59 8.39 12.33 5.65
N HIS A 60 8.24 13.50 6.29
CA HIS A 60 9.25 14.09 7.17
C HIS A 60 8.97 13.82 8.66
N SER A 61 7.87 13.16 8.99
CA SER A 61 7.46 12.91 10.36
C SER A 61 8.34 11.87 11.05
N GLN A 62 8.81 12.21 12.25
CA GLN A 62 9.59 11.33 13.12
C GLN A 62 8.72 10.49 14.07
N THR A 63 7.38 10.66 14.05
CA THR A 63 6.49 9.84 14.89
C THR A 63 6.40 8.41 14.37
N GLU A 64 5.97 7.50 15.25
CA GLU A 64 5.77 6.10 14.88
C GLU A 64 4.66 5.97 13.82
N ALA A 65 4.97 5.20 12.77
CA ALA A 65 4.05 4.91 11.69
C ALA A 65 2.88 4.06 12.19
N HIS A 66 1.67 4.54 11.92
CA HIS A 66 0.44 3.85 12.25
C HIS A 66 -0.32 3.54 10.96
N MET A 67 -0.72 2.28 10.80
CA MET A 67 -1.57 1.86 9.69
C MET A 67 -2.56 0.84 10.21
N MET A 68 -3.85 1.08 9.97
CA MET A 68 -4.90 0.17 10.38
C MET A 68 -4.65 -1.22 9.77
N VAL A 69 -4.89 -2.27 10.56
CA VAL A 69 -4.67 -3.69 10.19
C VAL A 69 -3.20 -4.08 10.04
N VAL A 70 -2.46 -3.47 9.11
CA VAL A 70 -1.06 -3.84 8.82
C VAL A 70 -0.15 -3.52 9.99
N GLY A 71 -0.40 -2.42 10.70
CA GLY A 71 0.34 -2.07 11.90
C GLY A 71 0.20 -3.10 13.01
N ASN A 72 -1.02 -3.61 13.23
CA ASN A 72 -1.26 -4.70 14.17
C ASN A 72 -0.54 -5.99 13.75
N CYS A 73 -0.59 -6.34 12.47
CA CYS A 73 0.07 -7.53 11.95
C CYS A 73 1.60 -7.42 12.12
N PHE A 74 2.18 -6.27 11.76
CA PHE A 74 3.61 -6.02 11.88
C PHE A 74 4.07 -6.00 13.35
N SER A 75 3.37 -5.27 14.23
CA SER A 75 3.67 -5.26 15.66
C SER A 75 3.45 -6.62 16.33
N PHE A 76 2.59 -7.48 15.77
CA PHE A 76 2.39 -8.84 16.26
C PHE A 76 3.53 -9.78 15.85
N VAL A 77 4.18 -9.55 14.70
CA VAL A 77 5.25 -10.42 14.19
C VAL A 77 6.65 -9.93 14.57
N VAL A 78 6.87 -8.61 14.62
CA VAL A 78 8.23 -8.03 14.67
C VAL A 78 8.51 -7.33 16.00
N SER A 79 7.55 -6.58 16.53
CA SER A 79 7.79 -5.65 17.65
C SER A 79 7.25 -6.18 18.99
N LYS A 80 7.57 -5.52 20.11
CA LYS A 80 6.97 -5.73 21.44
C LYS A 80 7.01 -7.19 21.93
N TYR A 81 8.21 -7.72 22.14
CA TYR A 81 8.43 -9.05 22.71
C TYR A 81 8.64 -8.96 24.22
N PRO A 82 7.65 -9.36 25.05
CA PRO A 82 7.70 -9.19 26.51
C PRO A 82 8.73 -10.05 27.27
N GLY A 83 9.47 -10.93 26.60
CA GLY A 83 10.44 -11.81 27.24
C GLY A 83 9.82 -13.08 27.84
N GLY A 84 10.67 -14.07 28.12
CA GLY A 84 10.28 -15.33 28.76
C GLY A 84 9.30 -16.19 27.93
N GLY A 85 8.42 -16.92 28.61
CA GLY A 85 7.44 -17.83 27.97
C GLY A 85 6.44 -17.11 27.05
N TRP A 86 6.24 -15.81 27.22
CA TRP A 86 5.36 -15.01 26.37
C TRP A 86 5.88 -14.83 24.95
N ASN A 87 7.21 -14.84 24.76
CA ASN A 87 7.81 -14.82 23.43
C ASN A 87 7.46 -16.10 22.67
N VAL A 88 7.52 -17.26 23.34
CA VAL A 88 7.15 -18.55 22.75
C VAL A 88 5.68 -18.58 22.39
N LEU A 89 4.81 -18.10 23.28
CA LEU A 89 3.37 -18.01 23.02
C LEU A 89 3.09 -17.12 21.80
N LYS A 90 3.72 -15.94 21.74
CA LYS A 90 3.55 -15.00 20.63
C LYS A 90 3.99 -15.62 19.30
N VAL A 91 5.16 -16.28 19.29
CA VAL A 91 5.68 -17.00 18.12
C VAL A 91 4.75 -18.11 17.66
N LEU A 92 4.29 -18.93 18.60
CA LEU A 92 3.34 -20.00 18.30
C LEU A 92 2.04 -19.45 17.73
N MET A 93 1.51 -18.35 18.26
CA MET A 93 0.26 -17.76 17.80
C MET A 93 0.36 -17.16 16.40
N TRP A 94 1.43 -16.43 16.06
CA TRP A 94 1.54 -15.90 14.70
C TRP A 94 1.86 -16.99 13.67
N ILE A 95 2.59 -18.05 14.04
CA ILE A 95 2.79 -19.23 13.16
C ILE A 95 1.44 -19.91 12.89
N LEU A 96 0.63 -20.13 13.94
CA LEU A 96 -0.71 -20.69 13.78
C LEU A 96 -1.58 -19.80 12.90
N ALA A 97 -1.52 -18.48 13.09
CA ALA A 97 -2.26 -17.53 12.28
C ALA A 97 -1.89 -17.60 10.79
N ILE A 98 -0.60 -17.77 10.46
CA ILE A 98 -0.13 -17.96 9.08
C ILE A 98 -0.67 -19.27 8.51
N ILE A 99 -0.55 -20.38 9.25
CA ILE A 99 -1.03 -21.69 8.80
C ILE A 99 -2.55 -21.67 8.57
N THR A 100 -3.33 -21.13 9.52
CA THR A 100 -4.78 -21.00 9.37
C THR A 100 -5.14 -20.08 8.21
N GLY A 101 -4.39 -18.99 8.02
CA GLY A 101 -4.55 -18.05 6.92
C GLY A 101 -4.36 -18.69 5.54
N LEU A 102 -3.27 -19.44 5.35
CA LEU A 102 -2.97 -20.18 4.11
C LEU A 102 -4.03 -21.26 3.80
N ILE A 103 -4.49 -21.99 4.81
CA ILE A 103 -5.52 -23.02 4.64
C ILE A 103 -6.88 -22.37 4.32
N ALA A 104 -7.30 -21.37 5.09
CA ALA A 104 -8.54 -20.65 4.86
C ALA A 104 -8.56 -19.96 3.48
N GLY A 105 -7.43 -19.37 3.07
CA GLY A 105 -7.26 -18.75 1.76
C GLY A 105 -7.55 -19.73 0.63
N LYS A 106 -6.92 -20.91 0.67
CA LYS A 106 -7.09 -21.91 -0.39
C LYS A 106 -8.47 -22.57 -0.41
N PHE A 107 -8.99 -22.98 0.74
CA PHE A 107 -10.23 -23.78 0.77
C PHE A 107 -11.50 -22.94 0.90
N LEU A 108 -11.49 -21.91 1.74
CA LEU A 108 -12.68 -21.09 2.01
C LEU A 108 -12.81 -19.97 0.97
N PHE A 109 -11.76 -19.18 0.76
CA PHE A 109 -11.84 -18.04 -0.17
C PHE A 109 -11.73 -18.50 -1.62
N HIS A 110 -10.66 -19.21 -2.00
CA HIS A 110 -10.44 -19.59 -3.39
C HIS A 110 -11.48 -20.62 -3.89
N ARG A 111 -11.55 -21.81 -3.28
CA ARG A 111 -12.44 -22.87 -3.76
C ARG A 111 -13.93 -22.61 -3.51
N ARG A 112 -14.31 -22.16 -2.30
CA ARG A 112 -15.72 -22.04 -1.91
C ARG A 112 -16.32 -20.68 -2.31
N LEU A 113 -15.71 -19.56 -1.93
CA LEU A 113 -16.23 -18.22 -2.23
C LEU A 113 -16.07 -17.86 -3.71
N PHE A 114 -14.84 -17.84 -4.23
CA PHE A 114 -14.59 -17.41 -5.61
C PHE A 114 -14.98 -18.47 -6.64
N GLY A 115 -14.71 -19.74 -6.37
CA GLY A 115 -15.04 -20.85 -7.26
C GLY A 115 -16.53 -21.20 -7.34
N ARG A 116 -17.21 -21.41 -6.20
CA ARG A 116 -18.61 -21.89 -6.20
C ARG A 116 -19.65 -20.78 -6.12
N VAL A 117 -19.44 -19.78 -5.25
CA VAL A 117 -20.44 -18.72 -5.00
C VAL A 117 -20.38 -17.65 -6.08
N LEU A 118 -19.21 -17.01 -6.26
CA LEU A 118 -19.06 -15.90 -7.19
C LEU A 118 -18.76 -16.35 -8.63
N ARG A 119 -18.37 -17.63 -8.82
CA ARG A 119 -18.02 -18.26 -10.12
C ARG A 119 -17.16 -17.37 -11.00
N LEU A 120 -16.18 -16.69 -10.39
CA LEU A 120 -15.31 -15.77 -11.10
C LEU A 120 -14.39 -16.56 -12.01
N LYS A 121 -14.51 -16.31 -13.32
CA LYS A 121 -13.67 -16.95 -14.34
C LYS A 121 -12.17 -16.79 -14.04
N MET A 122 -11.79 -15.65 -13.48
CA MET A 122 -10.43 -15.28 -13.08
C MET A 122 -9.74 -16.22 -12.07
N PHE A 123 -10.49 -16.99 -11.28
CA PHE A 123 -9.98 -17.88 -10.23
C PHE A 123 -10.20 -19.37 -10.55
N ARG A 124 -10.43 -19.73 -11.81
CA ARG A 124 -10.48 -21.13 -12.22
C ARG A 124 -9.07 -21.74 -12.18
N GLU A 125 -9.00 -23.06 -12.01
CA GLU A 125 -7.75 -23.85 -12.13
C GLU A 125 -6.60 -23.43 -11.18
N ASP A 126 -6.91 -23.03 -9.94
CA ASP A 126 -5.94 -22.57 -8.93
C ASP A 126 -5.18 -21.27 -9.30
N HIS A 127 -5.58 -20.55 -10.36
CA HIS A 127 -5.06 -19.23 -10.71
C HIS A 127 -5.40 -18.20 -9.62
N GLY A 128 -4.42 -17.39 -9.22
CA GLY A 128 -4.61 -16.38 -8.17
C GLY A 128 -4.81 -16.94 -6.75
N SER A 129 -4.71 -18.26 -6.57
CA SER A 129 -4.84 -18.90 -5.25
C SER A 129 -3.81 -18.34 -4.26
N TRP A 130 -2.57 -18.10 -4.68
CA TRP A 130 -1.55 -17.47 -3.85
C TRP A 130 -1.96 -16.10 -3.30
N MET A 131 -2.57 -15.25 -4.14
CA MET A 131 -3.03 -13.93 -3.70
C MET A 131 -4.12 -14.03 -2.63
N THR A 132 -5.07 -14.94 -2.84
CA THR A 132 -6.13 -15.17 -1.84
C THR A 132 -5.57 -15.74 -0.53
N MET A 133 -4.50 -16.54 -0.60
CA MET A 133 -3.78 -17.05 0.56
C MET A 133 -3.02 -15.94 1.29
N PHE A 134 -2.41 -15.01 0.56
CA PHE A 134 -1.73 -13.85 1.12
C PHE A 134 -2.70 -12.94 1.89
N PHE A 135 -3.80 -12.49 1.27
CA PHE A 135 -4.78 -11.63 1.95
C PHE A 135 -5.49 -12.33 3.11
N SER A 136 -5.83 -13.61 2.97
CA SER A 136 -6.39 -14.42 4.06
C SER A 136 -5.40 -14.56 5.23
N THR A 137 -4.11 -14.59 4.96
CA THR A 137 -3.06 -14.61 5.99
C THR A 137 -2.98 -13.30 6.76
N ILE A 138 -3.06 -12.15 6.07
CA ILE A 138 -3.12 -10.83 6.73
C ILE A 138 -4.35 -10.75 7.64
N LEU A 139 -5.54 -11.16 7.14
CA LEU A 139 -6.77 -11.18 7.93
C LEU A 139 -6.65 -12.08 9.16
N SER A 140 -6.07 -13.27 8.98
CA SER A 140 -5.84 -14.24 10.07
C SER A 140 -4.89 -13.68 11.12
N LEU A 141 -3.78 -13.05 10.72
CA LEU A 141 -2.84 -12.37 11.62
C LEU A 141 -3.53 -11.26 12.42
N PHE A 142 -4.38 -10.47 11.78
CA PHE A 142 -5.16 -9.42 12.45
C PHE A 142 -6.13 -9.99 13.49
N ILE A 143 -6.84 -11.09 13.18
CA ILE A 143 -7.73 -11.73 14.15
C ILE A 143 -6.92 -12.30 15.34
N PHE A 144 -5.82 -12.99 15.06
CA PHE A 144 -4.95 -13.55 16.10
C PHE A 144 -4.26 -12.48 16.95
N SER A 145 -3.94 -11.31 16.40
CA SER A 145 -3.39 -10.20 17.18
C SER A 145 -4.39 -9.70 18.23
N HIS A 146 -5.68 -9.67 17.90
CA HIS A 146 -6.75 -9.32 18.85
C HIS A 146 -6.93 -10.42 19.91
N ILE A 147 -6.89 -11.69 19.51
CA ILE A 147 -6.94 -12.82 20.45
C ILE A 147 -5.74 -12.76 21.40
N TYR A 148 -4.54 -12.46 20.91
CA TYR A 148 -3.34 -12.30 21.73
C TYR A 148 -3.48 -11.15 22.73
N ASN A 149 -3.98 -10.00 22.29
CA ASN A 149 -4.27 -8.86 23.17
C ASN A 149 -5.29 -9.22 24.25
N PHE A 150 -6.32 -10.00 23.91
CA PHE A 150 -7.29 -10.51 24.87
C PHE A 150 -6.63 -11.42 25.92
N ILE A 151 -5.75 -12.34 25.50
CA ILE A 151 -4.98 -13.19 26.42
C ILE A 151 -4.07 -12.36 27.35
N LEU A 152 -3.40 -11.34 26.81
CA LEU A 152 -2.56 -10.43 27.60
C LEU A 152 -3.38 -9.63 28.63
N LEU A 153 -4.60 -9.19 28.26
CA LEU A 153 -5.51 -8.49 29.15
C LEU A 153 -5.93 -9.37 30.33
N MET A 154 -6.23 -10.65 30.07
CA MET A 154 -6.60 -11.62 31.11
C MET A 154 -5.48 -11.88 32.13
N SER A 155 -4.22 -11.73 31.73
CA SER A 155 -3.07 -11.87 32.64
C SER A 155 -2.82 -10.64 33.53
N GLY A 156 -3.40 -9.48 33.19
CA GLY A 156 -3.40 -8.26 34.02
C GLY A 156 -2.06 -7.50 34.10
N ARG A 157 -0.90 -8.17 34.09
CA ARG A 157 0.44 -7.57 34.27
C ARG A 157 1.09 -7.05 32.98
N MET A 158 0.58 -7.39 31.80
CA MET A 158 1.28 -7.22 30.52
C MET A 158 0.72 -6.12 29.61
N ARG A 159 -0.08 -5.20 30.15
CA ARG A 159 -0.68 -4.08 29.39
C ARG A 159 0.31 -3.26 28.54
N PRO A 160 1.56 -2.99 28.96
CA PRO A 160 2.51 -2.21 28.15
C PRO A 160 2.93 -2.90 26.84
N HIS A 161 2.77 -4.22 26.74
CA HIS A 161 3.22 -5.03 25.59
C HIS A 161 2.07 -5.37 24.62
N MET A 162 0.91 -4.72 24.77
CA MET A 162 -0.20 -4.91 23.84
C MET A 162 0.20 -4.53 22.42
N VAL A 163 -0.20 -5.38 21.49
CA VAL A 163 -0.04 -5.14 20.06
C VAL A 163 -0.97 -4.00 19.67
N THR A 164 -0.43 -3.01 18.99
CA THR A 164 -1.16 -1.81 18.58
C THR A 164 -0.92 -1.55 17.09
N GLU A 165 -1.63 -0.57 16.54
CA GLU A 165 -1.50 -0.18 15.13
C GLU A 165 -0.17 0.52 14.83
N TYR A 166 0.58 0.90 15.86
CA TYR A 166 1.94 1.43 15.75
C TYR A 166 2.94 0.32 15.40
N MET A 167 3.63 0.48 14.27
CA MET A 167 4.58 -0.49 13.74
C MET A 167 5.92 -0.52 14.50
N GLY A 168 6.27 0.57 15.19
CA GLY A 168 7.60 0.76 15.78
C GLY A 168 8.67 1.18 14.77
N ILE A 169 8.25 1.60 13.58
CA ILE A 169 9.08 2.21 12.54
C ILE A 169 8.63 3.67 12.41
N ARG A 170 9.56 4.60 12.15
CA ARG A 170 9.24 6.02 11.94
C ARG A 170 8.49 6.24 10.62
N ASN A 171 7.58 7.23 10.58
CA ASN A 171 6.81 7.59 9.39
C ASN A 171 7.71 7.89 8.19
N GLU A 172 8.79 8.65 8.38
CA GLU A 172 9.78 8.90 7.32
C GLU A 172 10.35 7.62 6.71
N SER A 173 10.81 6.69 7.56
CA SER A 173 11.38 5.42 7.09
C SER A 173 10.32 4.56 6.41
N PHE A 174 9.09 4.56 6.93
CA PHE A 174 7.97 3.84 6.35
C PHE A 174 7.62 4.38 4.96
N MET A 175 7.49 5.70 4.79
CA MET A 175 7.16 6.32 3.51
C MET A 175 8.28 6.10 2.48
N LYS A 176 9.56 6.13 2.89
CA LYS A 176 10.67 5.76 2.00
C LYS A 176 10.59 4.29 1.55
N MET A 177 10.31 3.36 2.46
CA MET A 177 10.14 1.94 2.10
C MET A 177 8.96 1.73 1.15
N VAL A 178 7.84 2.42 1.37
CA VAL A 178 6.66 2.37 0.48
C VAL A 178 7.01 2.94 -0.89
N ALA A 179 7.63 4.12 -0.95
CA ALA A 179 8.05 4.75 -2.21
C ALA A 179 8.99 3.85 -3.02
N VAL A 180 10.01 3.28 -2.36
CA VAL A 180 10.94 2.32 -2.99
C VAL A 180 10.18 1.07 -3.46
N GLY A 181 9.25 0.56 -2.66
CA GLY A 181 8.42 -0.59 -3.01
C GLY A 181 7.54 -0.36 -4.23
N THR A 182 6.84 0.78 -4.29
CA THR A 182 6.02 1.18 -5.44
C THR A 182 6.86 1.29 -6.71
N TRP A 183 8.02 1.91 -6.61
CA TRP A 183 8.90 2.12 -7.78
C TRP A 183 9.63 0.86 -8.23
N MET A 184 9.91 -0.05 -7.28
CA MET A 184 10.37 -1.40 -7.61
C MET A 184 9.26 -2.22 -8.28
N GLY A 185 8.00 -2.02 -7.90
CA GLY A 185 6.84 -2.58 -8.59
C GLY A 185 6.77 -2.12 -10.05
N ASP A 186 6.92 -0.82 -10.28
CA ASP A 186 6.96 -0.24 -11.63
C ASP A 186 8.13 -0.79 -12.45
N PHE A 187 9.32 -0.97 -11.85
CA PHE A 187 10.49 -1.58 -12.48
C PHE A 187 10.24 -2.99 -13.02
N VAL A 188 9.48 -3.83 -12.28
CA VAL A 188 9.14 -5.19 -12.73
C VAL A 188 8.23 -5.16 -13.97
N THR A 189 7.46 -4.09 -14.18
CA THR A 189 6.55 -3.94 -15.33
C THR A 189 7.20 -3.34 -16.58
N ALA A 190 8.36 -2.69 -16.45
CA ALA A 190 9.07 -2.03 -17.55
C ALA A 190 10.55 -2.44 -17.61
N THR A 191 10.85 -3.55 -18.31
CA THR A 191 12.21 -4.08 -18.51
C THR A 191 13.20 -3.08 -19.16
N VAL A 192 12.72 -1.98 -19.76
CA VAL A 192 13.54 -0.96 -20.43
C VAL A 192 14.01 0.15 -19.46
N LEU A 193 13.53 0.18 -18.22
CA LEU A 193 13.69 1.32 -17.30
C LEU A 193 14.70 1.12 -16.17
N VAL A 194 15.51 0.07 -16.24
CA VAL A 194 16.41 -0.35 -15.16
C VAL A 194 17.35 0.76 -14.68
N SER A 195 17.91 1.55 -15.59
CA SER A 195 18.87 2.59 -15.23
C SER A 195 18.22 3.79 -14.55
N LEU A 196 17.07 4.27 -15.05
CA LEU A 196 16.42 5.45 -14.49
C LEU A 196 15.77 5.14 -13.14
N THR A 197 15.02 4.04 -13.02
CA THR A 197 14.37 3.67 -11.74
C THR A 197 15.37 3.37 -10.64
N SER A 198 16.50 2.71 -10.95
CA SER A 198 17.56 2.47 -9.96
C SER A 198 18.18 3.78 -9.47
N VAL A 199 18.36 4.77 -10.35
CA VAL A 199 18.83 6.10 -9.93
C VAL A 199 17.80 6.78 -9.03
N VAL A 200 16.51 6.78 -9.41
CA VAL A 200 15.51 7.47 -8.58
C VAL A 200 15.32 6.77 -7.22
N VAL A 201 15.34 5.44 -7.16
CA VAL A 201 15.34 4.67 -5.90
C VAL A 201 16.54 5.02 -5.03
N LEU A 202 17.74 5.12 -5.61
CA LEU A 202 18.94 5.49 -4.87
C LEU A 202 18.85 6.92 -4.34
N VAL A 203 18.32 7.85 -5.13
CA VAL A 203 18.13 9.25 -4.73
C VAL A 203 17.10 9.38 -3.61
N ILE A 204 15.98 8.64 -3.63
CA ILE A 204 14.99 8.65 -2.53
C ILE A 204 15.54 7.98 -1.28
N SER A 205 16.25 6.86 -1.45
CA SER A 205 16.81 6.12 -0.33
C SER A 205 17.97 6.86 0.34
N THR A 206 18.59 7.81 -0.34
CA THR A 206 19.74 8.56 0.17
C THR A 206 19.29 9.95 0.58
N ASP A 207 19.49 10.30 1.85
CA ASP A 207 19.18 11.63 2.41
C ASP A 207 20.08 12.77 1.88
N TRP A 208 20.74 12.56 0.73
CA TRP A 208 21.62 13.53 0.09
C TRP A 208 20.87 14.75 -0.45
N ILE A 209 19.59 14.59 -0.81
CA ILE A 209 18.76 15.68 -1.35
C ILE A 209 17.66 15.99 -0.33
N SER A 210 17.74 17.15 0.30
CA SER A 210 16.64 17.70 1.10
C SER A 210 15.51 18.13 0.16
N TRP A 211 14.49 17.30 0.05
CA TRP A 211 13.35 17.49 -0.85
C TRP A 211 12.63 18.82 -0.64
N ASP A 212 12.49 19.27 0.62
CA ASP A 212 11.86 20.55 0.95
C ASP A 212 12.65 21.77 0.40
N ASN A 213 13.99 21.76 0.52
CA ASN A 213 14.84 22.82 -0.06
C ASN A 213 14.84 22.80 -1.60
N LEU A 214 14.61 21.64 -2.22
CA LEU A 214 14.46 21.54 -3.67
C LEU A 214 13.10 22.10 -4.12
N ASN A 215 12.08 21.96 -3.28
CA ASN A 215 10.71 22.37 -3.57
C ASN A 215 10.54 23.91 -3.56
N ARG A 216 11.43 24.69 -2.92
CA ARG A 216 11.53 26.20 -2.94
C ARG A 216 10.20 26.99 -3.10
N GLY A 217 9.07 26.48 -2.61
CA GLY A 217 7.75 27.09 -2.85
C GLY A 217 7.29 27.15 -4.31
N PHE A 218 7.69 26.21 -5.19
CA PHE A 218 7.25 26.16 -6.59
C PHE A 218 5.72 26.05 -6.71
N LEU A 219 5.08 25.39 -5.73
CA LEU A 219 3.65 25.49 -5.43
C LEU A 219 3.49 25.49 -3.90
N PRO A 220 2.98 26.56 -3.25
CA PRO A 220 2.56 26.48 -1.86
C PRO A 220 1.36 25.53 -1.79
N SER A 221 1.65 24.31 -1.39
CA SER A 221 0.67 23.24 -1.47
C SER A 221 -0.24 23.21 -0.26
N HIS A 222 -1.53 23.31 -0.55
CA HIS A 222 -2.59 23.19 0.43
C HIS A 222 -2.98 21.72 0.61
N GLU A 223 -3.65 21.39 1.72
CA GLU A 223 -4.22 20.06 1.93
C GLU A 223 -5.08 19.59 0.74
N VAL A 224 -5.82 20.50 0.13
CA VAL A 224 -6.71 20.21 -1.01
C VAL A 224 -5.92 19.89 -2.27
N SER A 225 -4.80 20.59 -2.53
CA SER A 225 -3.95 20.29 -3.70
C SER A 225 -3.26 18.94 -3.55
N ARG A 226 -2.76 18.62 -2.34
CA ARG A 226 -2.19 17.30 -2.02
C ARG A 226 -3.22 16.18 -2.15
N ALA A 227 -4.42 16.37 -1.61
CA ALA A 227 -5.50 15.38 -1.70
C ALA A 227 -5.98 15.18 -3.15
N PHE A 228 -6.05 16.25 -3.94
CA PHE A 228 -6.37 16.18 -5.37
C PHE A 228 -5.29 15.43 -6.15
N LEU A 229 -4.02 15.73 -5.89
CA LEU A 229 -2.87 15.05 -6.49
C LEU A 229 -2.87 13.55 -6.14
N ALA A 230 -3.11 13.19 -4.88
CA ALA A 230 -3.24 11.79 -4.46
C ALA A 230 -4.45 11.09 -5.10
N SER A 231 -5.56 11.81 -5.32
CA SER A 231 -6.73 11.29 -6.04
C SER A 231 -6.42 11.02 -7.50
N PHE A 232 -5.62 11.89 -8.11
CA PHE A 232 -5.17 11.75 -9.50
C PHE A 232 -4.30 10.51 -9.66
N ILE A 233 -3.32 10.29 -8.77
CA ILE A 233 -2.49 9.08 -8.75
C ILE A 233 -3.37 7.83 -8.64
N LEU A 234 -4.30 7.80 -7.68
CA LEU A 234 -5.19 6.65 -7.48
C LEU A 234 -6.01 6.32 -8.74
N VAL A 235 -6.48 7.34 -9.47
CA VAL A 235 -7.19 7.15 -10.74
C VAL A 235 -6.24 6.58 -11.80
N PHE A 236 -5.02 7.08 -11.90
CA PHE A 236 -4.06 6.61 -12.89
C PHE A 236 -3.55 5.19 -12.60
N ASP A 237 -3.36 4.83 -11.33
CA ASP A 237 -3.06 3.45 -10.91
C ASP A 237 -4.18 2.49 -11.32
N LEU A 238 -5.44 2.91 -11.16
CA LEU A 238 -6.58 2.15 -11.66
C LEU A 238 -6.58 2.08 -13.20
N LEU A 239 -6.19 3.16 -13.89
CA LEU A 239 -6.06 3.16 -15.35
C LEU A 239 -4.98 2.17 -15.82
N ILE A 240 -3.87 2.00 -15.11
CA ILE A 240 -2.84 0.99 -15.43
C ILE A 240 -3.47 -0.41 -15.47
N ILE A 241 -4.32 -0.74 -14.49
CA ILE A 241 -5.03 -2.03 -14.44
C ILE A 241 -6.03 -2.15 -15.60
N MET A 242 -6.79 -1.08 -15.89
CA MET A 242 -7.84 -1.08 -16.93
C MET A 242 -7.29 -1.09 -18.36
N GLN A 243 -6.09 -0.53 -18.58
CA GLN A 243 -5.44 -0.47 -19.89
C GLN A 243 -4.78 -1.79 -20.30
N ASP A 244 -4.66 -2.75 -19.38
CA ASP A 244 -4.19 -4.07 -19.75
C ASP A 244 -5.25 -4.83 -20.58
N TRP A 245 -4.78 -5.46 -21.65
CA TRP A 245 -5.59 -6.24 -22.59
C TRP A 245 -6.24 -7.46 -21.93
N GLU A 246 -5.62 -8.01 -20.89
CA GLU A 246 -6.11 -9.22 -20.21
C GLU A 246 -7.11 -8.96 -19.10
N PHE A 247 -7.20 -7.71 -18.63
CA PHE A 247 -8.22 -7.32 -17.67
C PHE A 247 -9.62 -7.41 -18.31
N PRO A 248 -10.65 -7.97 -17.64
CA PRO A 248 -10.70 -8.56 -16.29
C PRO A 248 -10.60 -10.11 -16.25
N HIS A 249 -10.14 -10.75 -17.33
CA HIS A 249 -10.26 -12.21 -17.47
C HIS A 249 -9.02 -12.99 -17.00
N PHE A 250 -7.81 -12.41 -17.11
CA PHE A 250 -6.54 -12.95 -16.57
C PHE A 250 -6.27 -14.44 -16.91
N MET A 251 -6.66 -14.85 -18.12
CA MET A 251 -6.64 -16.25 -18.55
C MET A 251 -5.33 -16.71 -19.18
N GLY A 252 -4.38 -15.82 -19.45
CA GLY A 252 -3.18 -16.25 -20.16
C GLY A 252 -2.15 -16.86 -19.22
N ASP A 253 -1.59 -18.01 -19.62
CA ASP A 253 -0.56 -18.75 -18.91
C ASP A 253 0.82 -18.10 -19.10
N LEU A 254 1.09 -16.97 -18.44
CA LEU A 254 2.46 -16.51 -18.27
C LEU A 254 2.95 -16.93 -16.90
N ASP A 255 3.57 -18.10 -16.91
CA ASP A 255 4.31 -18.68 -15.79
C ASP A 255 5.61 -17.88 -15.61
N MET A 256 5.74 -17.19 -14.48
CA MET A 256 6.94 -16.41 -14.17
C MET A 256 7.82 -17.25 -13.24
N ASN A 257 9.02 -17.58 -13.72
CA ASN A 257 10.01 -18.22 -12.88
C ASN A 257 10.45 -17.21 -11.81
N LEU A 258 10.25 -17.54 -10.53
CA LEU A 258 10.80 -16.72 -9.44
C LEU A 258 12.33 -16.69 -9.57
N PRO A 259 12.99 -15.54 -9.37
CA PRO A 259 14.45 -15.49 -9.33
C PRO A 259 14.97 -16.46 -8.25
N GLY A 260 15.70 -17.49 -8.68
CA GLY A 260 16.24 -18.54 -7.80
C GLY A 260 15.41 -19.84 -7.70
N LEU A 261 14.24 -19.93 -8.33
CA LEU A 261 13.41 -21.14 -8.39
C LEU A 261 13.10 -21.52 -9.85
N SER A 262 13.51 -22.71 -10.29
CA SER A 262 13.33 -23.19 -11.67
C SER A 262 11.90 -23.68 -11.98
N THR A 263 10.97 -23.56 -11.02
CA THR A 263 9.59 -24.03 -11.16
C THR A 263 8.61 -22.97 -10.66
N THR A 264 7.59 -22.67 -11.46
CA THR A 264 6.46 -21.77 -11.15
C THR A 264 5.49 -22.33 -10.11
N GLN A 265 5.69 -23.60 -9.73
CA GLN A 265 4.83 -24.34 -8.81
C GLN A 265 5.60 -24.73 -7.55
N LEU A 266 5.23 -24.16 -6.41
CA LEU A 266 5.71 -24.62 -5.10
C LEU A 266 4.80 -25.75 -4.62
N LYS A 267 5.24 -26.99 -4.82
CA LYS A 267 4.53 -28.19 -4.38
C LYS A 267 4.91 -28.52 -2.93
N ILE A 268 4.18 -27.98 -1.96
CA ILE A 268 4.40 -28.30 -0.55
C ILE A 268 3.56 -29.53 -0.19
N LYS A 269 4.22 -30.68 -0.03
CA LYS A 269 3.58 -31.87 0.56
C LYS A 269 3.58 -31.73 2.08
N LEU A 270 2.47 -31.29 2.66
CA LEU A 270 2.30 -31.31 4.12
C LEU A 270 2.12 -32.75 4.61
N PRO A 271 3.04 -33.30 5.45
CA PRO A 271 2.99 -34.69 5.88
C PRO A 271 1.89 -34.97 6.91
N VAL A 272 1.39 -33.95 7.63
CA VAL A 272 0.52 -34.12 8.80
C VAL A 272 -0.97 -34.29 8.44
N GLY A 273 -1.34 -34.15 7.16
CA GLY A 273 -2.73 -33.93 6.75
C GLY A 273 -3.46 -35.06 6.02
N LYS A 274 -2.89 -36.26 5.81
CA LYS A 274 -3.52 -37.27 4.92
C LYS A 274 -4.96 -37.70 5.30
N ARG A 275 -5.39 -37.50 6.56
CA ARG A 275 -6.77 -37.80 7.02
C ARG A 275 -7.76 -36.63 6.85
N ILE A 276 -7.29 -35.38 6.78
CA ILE A 276 -8.13 -34.17 6.74
C ILE A 276 -8.07 -33.51 5.35
N PHE A 277 -6.92 -33.56 4.69
CA PHE A 277 -6.67 -33.01 3.37
C PHE A 277 -6.32 -34.15 2.42
N LYS A 278 -7.33 -34.62 1.69
CA LYS A 278 -7.22 -35.71 0.70
C LYS A 278 -6.51 -35.27 -0.59
N ASP A 279 -6.37 -33.95 -0.79
CA ASP A 279 -5.80 -33.33 -1.98
C ASP A 279 -4.37 -32.82 -1.71
N GLU A 280 -3.49 -32.96 -2.70
CA GLU A 280 -2.14 -32.40 -2.68
C GLU A 280 -2.19 -30.85 -2.60
N TYR A 281 -1.41 -30.26 -1.68
CA TYR A 281 -1.37 -28.81 -1.49
C TYR A 281 -0.39 -28.16 -2.48
N HIS A 282 -0.89 -27.85 -3.67
CA HIS A 282 -0.13 -27.11 -4.69
C HIS A 282 -0.28 -25.59 -4.49
N ILE A 283 0.83 -24.86 -4.34
CA ILE A 283 0.83 -23.41 -4.45
C ILE A 283 1.26 -23.08 -5.87
N HIS A 284 0.31 -22.58 -6.67
CA HIS A 284 0.58 -22.11 -8.02
C HIS A 284 0.81 -20.60 -7.99
N ILE A 285 2.00 -20.14 -8.36
CA ILE A 285 2.31 -18.71 -8.48
C ILE A 285 2.28 -18.37 -9.97
N THR A 286 1.11 -17.95 -10.46
CA THR A 286 0.98 -17.44 -11.82
C THR A 286 1.60 -16.05 -11.90
N GLY A 287 2.48 -15.82 -12.88
CA GLY A 287 3.23 -14.57 -13.03
C GLY A 287 2.37 -13.33 -13.15
N LYS A 288 1.21 -13.47 -13.79
CA LYS A 288 0.26 -12.36 -13.95
C LYS A 288 -0.34 -11.92 -12.62
N TRP A 289 -0.87 -12.85 -11.85
CA TRP A 289 -1.37 -12.53 -10.50
C TRP A 289 -0.28 -12.01 -9.57
N PHE A 290 0.97 -12.39 -9.77
CA PHE A 290 2.08 -11.80 -9.04
C PHE A 290 2.24 -10.32 -9.40
N ASN A 291 2.31 -9.98 -10.69
CA ASN A 291 2.41 -8.59 -11.15
C ASN A 291 1.20 -7.73 -10.73
N TYR A 292 -0.02 -8.15 -11.06
CA TYR A 292 -1.24 -7.47 -10.62
C TYR A 292 -1.39 -7.41 -9.12
N GLY A 293 -0.82 -8.39 -8.41
CA GLY A 293 -0.77 -8.41 -6.97
C GLY A 293 0.04 -7.28 -6.37
N ILE A 294 1.21 -7.00 -6.95
CA ILE A 294 2.04 -5.87 -6.56
C ILE A 294 1.29 -4.57 -6.83
N ILE A 295 0.71 -4.39 -8.02
CA ILE A 295 -0.07 -3.19 -8.38
C ILE A 295 -1.27 -3.01 -7.42
N PHE A 296 -1.98 -4.08 -7.09
CA PHE A 296 -3.11 -4.01 -6.16
C PHE A 296 -2.66 -3.67 -4.73
N MET A 297 -1.48 -4.12 -4.30
CA MET A 297 -0.91 -3.75 -3.01
C MET A 297 -0.49 -2.28 -2.99
N VAL A 298 0.13 -1.78 -4.06
CA VAL A 298 0.45 -0.35 -4.26
C VAL A 298 -0.82 0.49 -4.18
N LEU A 299 -1.88 0.09 -4.90
CA LEU A 299 -3.17 0.80 -4.88
C LEU A 299 -3.75 0.93 -3.45
N ILE A 300 -3.58 -0.09 -2.60
CA ILE A 300 -4.01 -0.02 -1.19
C ILE A 300 -3.17 0.98 -0.39
N LEU A 301 -1.86 1.04 -0.64
CA LEU A 301 -0.95 2.00 0.01
C LEU A 301 -1.26 3.43 -0.45
N ASP A 302 -1.55 3.63 -1.73
CA ASP A 302 -1.94 4.93 -2.28
C ASP A 302 -3.31 5.37 -1.76
N LEU A 303 -4.26 4.45 -1.58
CA LEU A 303 -5.52 4.73 -0.91
C LEU A 303 -5.32 5.16 0.55
N ASN A 304 -4.37 4.52 1.25
CA ASN A 304 -4.02 4.92 2.62
C ASN A 304 -3.35 6.30 2.65
N MET A 305 -2.46 6.58 1.70
CA MET A 305 -1.84 7.89 1.54
C MET A 305 -2.88 8.97 1.24
N TRP A 306 -3.79 8.70 0.30
CA TRP A 306 -4.91 9.59 -0.03
C TRP A 306 -5.81 9.87 1.18
N LYS A 307 -6.16 8.83 1.95
CA LYS A 307 -6.89 8.99 3.22
C LYS A 307 -6.14 9.91 4.18
N ASN A 308 -4.82 9.72 4.32
CA ASN A 308 -3.99 10.54 5.20
C ASN A 308 -3.91 12.00 4.74
N GLN A 309 -3.94 12.28 3.42
CA GLN A 309 -3.99 13.64 2.90
C GLN A 309 -5.32 14.33 3.15
N ILE A 310 -6.45 13.62 3.04
CA ILE A 310 -7.78 14.19 3.32
C ILE A 310 -7.99 14.43 4.81
N PHE A 311 -7.61 13.47 5.66
CA PHE A 311 -7.81 13.53 7.10
C PHE A 311 -6.52 13.89 7.83
N TYR A 312 -5.76 14.83 7.27
CA TYR A 312 -4.47 15.20 7.80
C TYR A 312 -4.61 16.01 9.10
N LYS A 313 -3.95 15.53 10.16
CA LYS A 313 -3.88 16.21 11.47
C LYS A 313 -2.43 16.36 11.90
N PRO A 314 -1.87 17.58 11.94
CA PRO A 314 -0.45 17.80 12.28
C PRO A 314 -0.03 17.13 13.60
N TYR A 315 -0.89 17.22 14.62
CA TYR A 315 -0.60 16.67 15.95
C TYR A 315 -0.30 15.17 15.95
N GLU A 316 -1.00 14.38 15.12
CA GLU A 316 -0.81 12.92 15.05
C GLU A 316 0.54 12.54 14.41
N TYR A 317 1.14 13.47 13.66
CA TYR A 317 2.43 13.32 13.00
C TYR A 317 3.57 14.08 13.70
N GLY A 318 3.36 14.55 14.94
CA GLY A 318 4.37 15.31 15.68
C GLY A 318 4.68 16.67 15.05
N GLN A 319 3.70 17.22 14.35
CA GLN A 319 3.77 18.47 13.61
C GLN A 319 2.84 19.52 14.21
N TYR A 320 3.17 20.79 14.00
CA TYR A 320 2.37 21.91 14.49
C TYR A 320 2.34 23.06 13.48
N VAL A 321 1.36 23.95 13.65
CA VAL A 321 1.15 25.09 12.76
C VAL A 321 1.81 26.33 13.36
N GLY A 322 2.65 27.00 12.57
CA GLY A 322 3.30 28.25 12.90
C GLY A 322 2.71 29.45 12.14
N PRO A 323 3.37 30.61 12.21
CA PRO A 323 2.88 31.84 11.58
C PRO A 323 2.75 31.68 10.06
N GLY A 324 1.62 32.15 9.52
CA GLY A 324 1.30 32.01 8.09
C GLY A 324 0.76 30.63 7.70
N GLU A 325 0.15 29.90 8.65
CA GLU A 325 -0.46 28.57 8.43
C GLU A 325 0.53 27.49 7.94
N LYS A 326 1.82 27.69 8.22
CA LYS A 326 2.89 26.79 7.78
C LYS A 326 3.13 25.66 8.78
N ILE A 327 3.53 24.50 8.28
CA ILE A 327 3.74 23.31 9.08
C ILE A 327 5.20 23.25 9.55
N TYR A 328 5.41 22.97 10.84
CA TYR A 328 6.70 22.70 11.44
C TYR A 328 6.73 21.25 11.92
N THR A 329 7.84 20.56 11.66
CA THR A 329 8.06 19.17 12.09
C THR A 329 9.11 19.11 13.18
N VAL A 330 8.76 18.46 14.29
CA VAL A 330 9.72 18.21 15.36
C VAL A 330 10.65 17.07 14.95
N GLU A 331 11.94 17.35 14.86
CA GLU A 331 12.95 16.34 14.50
C GLU A 331 13.41 15.51 15.70
N ASP A 332 13.39 16.08 16.91
CA ASP A 332 13.96 15.44 18.09
C ASP A 332 13.03 14.34 18.65
N PRO A 333 13.40 13.05 18.53
CA PRO A 333 12.57 11.93 18.98
C PRO A 333 12.39 11.89 20.51
N GLU A 334 13.29 12.48 21.29
CA GLU A 334 13.16 12.49 22.75
C GLU A 334 12.02 13.43 23.20
N THR A 335 11.92 14.60 22.57
CA THR A 335 10.80 15.52 22.83
C THR A 335 9.47 14.96 22.34
N LEU A 336 9.48 14.20 21.24
CA LEU A 336 8.32 13.46 20.70
C LEU A 336 7.89 12.25 21.54
N ARG A 337 8.64 11.86 22.58
CA ARG A 337 8.19 10.77 23.46
C ARG A 337 7.34 11.26 24.62
N ASN A 338 7.51 12.51 25.03
CA ASN A 338 6.88 13.11 26.21
C ASN A 338 5.96 14.31 25.87
N PHE A 339 5.55 14.46 24.60
CA PHE A 339 4.79 15.62 24.15
C PHE A 339 3.34 15.62 24.63
N ASN A 340 2.82 16.81 24.90
CA ASN A 340 1.40 17.08 25.16
C ASN A 340 0.87 18.05 24.09
N ARG A 341 -0.46 18.13 23.93
CA ARG A 341 -1.12 19.11 23.05
C ARG A 341 -0.74 20.55 23.37
N SER A 342 -0.46 20.85 24.64
CA SER A 342 -0.03 22.19 25.06
C SER A 342 1.40 22.54 24.64
N THR A 343 2.30 21.56 24.58
CA THR A 343 3.73 21.77 24.27
C THR A 343 4.01 21.72 22.77
N LEU A 344 3.17 21.03 21.99
CA LEU A 344 3.29 20.94 20.53
C LEU A 344 2.58 22.11 19.84
N THR A 345 2.96 23.33 20.21
CA THR A 345 2.43 24.58 19.65
C THR A 345 3.58 25.54 19.35
N TRP A 346 3.37 26.41 18.36
CA TRP A 346 4.35 27.45 18.00
C TRP A 346 4.68 28.36 19.18
N GLU A 347 3.67 28.80 19.94
CA GLU A 347 3.85 29.69 21.09
C GLU A 347 4.75 29.07 22.17
N TRP A 348 4.56 27.80 22.47
CA TRP A 348 5.37 27.11 23.47
C TRP A 348 6.79 26.86 22.96
N ARG A 349 6.96 26.33 21.74
CA ARG A 349 8.29 25.97 21.23
C ARG A 349 9.16 27.18 20.85
N SER A 350 8.54 28.33 20.55
CA SER A 350 9.26 29.58 20.27
C SER A 350 9.77 30.26 21.55
N THR A 351 9.08 30.07 22.67
CA THR A 351 9.41 30.70 23.96
C THR A 351 10.26 29.82 24.86
N ASN A 352 10.16 28.49 24.73
CA ASN A 352 10.92 27.56 25.55
C ASN A 352 12.26 27.21 24.88
N THR A 353 13.32 27.21 25.68
CA THR A 353 14.68 26.88 25.27
C THR A 353 15.10 25.53 25.86
N ASP A 354 15.80 24.74 25.07
CA ASP A 354 16.39 23.49 25.53
C ASP A 354 17.55 23.81 26.51
N PRO A 355 17.50 23.33 27.77
CA PRO A 355 18.56 23.58 28.75
C PRO A 355 19.92 22.99 28.35
N LEU A 356 19.97 22.01 27.45
CA LEU A 356 21.23 21.39 27.01
C LEU A 356 21.95 22.23 25.94
N THR A 357 21.21 22.95 25.11
CA THR A 357 21.78 23.60 23.91
C THR A 357 21.52 25.09 23.84
N ASN A 358 20.74 25.63 24.77
CA ASN A 358 20.46 27.05 24.93
C ASN A 358 19.85 27.71 23.68
N GLN A 359 19.27 26.89 22.80
CA GLN A 359 18.52 27.29 21.62
C GLN A 359 17.03 27.07 21.85
N THR A 360 16.19 27.86 21.18
CA THR A 360 14.73 27.64 21.23
C THR A 360 14.39 26.35 20.49
N TYR A 361 13.34 25.64 20.95
CA TYR A 361 12.94 24.38 20.31
C TYR A 361 12.57 24.57 18.83
N VAL A 362 12.02 25.73 18.46
CA VAL A 362 11.71 26.10 17.07
C VAL A 362 12.95 26.11 16.16
N GLN A 363 14.12 26.53 16.66
CA GLN A 363 15.34 26.62 15.82
C GLN A 363 15.85 25.25 15.35
N ARG A 364 15.41 24.19 16.01
CA ARG A 364 15.75 22.80 15.70
C ARG A 364 14.68 22.08 14.90
N ASP A 365 13.50 22.67 14.78
CA ASP A 365 12.39 22.05 14.08
C ASP A 365 12.53 22.31 12.57
N MET A 366 12.24 21.29 11.77
CA MET A 366 12.23 21.43 10.32
C MET A 366 11.04 22.28 9.90
N PHE A 367 11.33 23.35 9.18
CA PHE A 367 10.35 24.16 8.50
C PHE A 367 9.90 23.48 7.21
N LEU A 368 8.59 23.36 6.98
CA LEU A 368 8.05 22.89 5.71
C LEU A 368 7.37 24.05 4.98
N HIS A 369 7.54 24.11 3.65
CA HIS A 369 6.90 25.14 2.81
C HIS A 369 5.38 24.94 2.61
N THR A 370 4.81 23.86 3.15
CA THR A 370 3.42 23.44 3.03
C THR A 370 2.47 24.24 3.95
N ILE A 371 1.28 24.58 3.44
CA ILE A 371 0.27 25.40 4.14
C ILE A 371 -0.95 24.57 4.52
N LEU A 372 -1.43 24.72 5.75
CA LEU A 372 -2.66 24.11 6.25
C LEU A 372 -3.80 25.13 6.26
N HIS A 373 -4.66 25.09 5.23
CA HIS A 373 -5.74 26.06 5.06
C HIS A 373 -6.91 25.85 6.03
N CYS A 374 -7.13 24.60 6.44
CA CYS A 374 -8.15 24.27 7.42
C CYS A 374 -7.44 24.02 8.75
N ALA A 375 -7.17 25.10 9.49
CA ALA A 375 -7.05 24.97 10.93
C ALA A 375 -8.38 24.40 11.42
N GLN A 376 -8.45 23.08 11.59
CA GLN A 376 -9.56 22.44 12.29
C GLN A 376 -9.57 23.01 13.71
N THR A 377 -10.31 24.10 13.88
CA THR A 377 -10.81 24.58 15.16
C THR A 377 -11.79 23.52 15.66
N PHE A 378 -11.26 22.48 16.30
CA PHE A 378 -12.01 21.58 17.17
C PHE A 378 -11.16 21.15 18.36
#